data_AF-A0A7S2NKS3-F1
#
_entry.id   AF-A0A7S2NKS3-F1
#
_cell.length_a   1.000
_cell.length_b   1.000
_cell.length_c   1.000
_cell.angle_alpha   90.00
_cell.angle_beta   90.00
_cell.angle_gamma   90.00
#
_symmetry.space_group_name_H-M   'P 1'
#
loop_
_entity.id
_entity.type
_entity.pdbx_description
1 polymer ?
#
loop_
_entity_poly.entity_id
_entity_poly.type
_entity_poly.pdbx_seq_one_letter_code
_entity_poly.pdbx_strand_id
1 'polypeptide(L)'
;FLLLHGSGTSAGGFVSSTTARGAKDFLSGIPPGRRDPQFWQWIALDAGSEDGCWWKGGDALEGVDAAVAAVEAAVQEQRVAGIIGHEQGATLAAIVAARSTLGLGPP
;
A
#
# COMPACT_ATOMS: atom_id res chain seq x y z
N PHE A 1 5.34 0.75 -7.65
CA PHE A 1 4.51 0.00 -6.69
C PHE A 1 3.85 0.96 -5.71
N LEU A 2 2.62 0.68 -5.29
CA LEU A 2 1.94 1.39 -4.20
C LEU A 2 2.15 0.64 -2.89
N LEU A 3 2.56 1.33 -1.83
CA LEU A 3 2.80 0.78 -0.50
C LEU A 3 1.68 1.19 0.44
N LEU A 4 1.07 0.20 1.11
CA LEU A 4 -0.02 0.40 2.06
C LEU A 4 0.40 -0.04 3.46
N HIS A 5 0.43 0.89 4.40
CA HIS A 5 0.83 0.63 5.78
C HIS A 5 -0.24 -0.17 6.56
N GLY A 6 0.10 -0.67 7.74
CA GLY A 6 -0.87 -1.31 8.65
C GLY A 6 -1.66 -0.29 9.47
N SER A 7 -2.68 -0.74 10.19
CA SER A 7 -3.45 0.06 11.15
C SER A 7 -2.55 0.76 12.18
N GLY A 8 -2.93 1.95 12.61
CA GLY A 8 -2.19 2.70 13.62
C GLY A 8 -0.83 3.24 13.16
N THR A 9 -0.53 3.18 11.86
CA THR A 9 0.75 3.63 11.29
C THR A 9 0.53 4.58 10.12
N SER A 10 1.58 4.87 9.36
CA SER A 10 1.55 5.79 8.23
C SER A 10 2.52 5.35 7.15
N ALA A 11 2.43 5.97 5.97
CA ALA A 11 3.39 5.92 4.88
C ALA A 11 4.82 6.23 5.36
N GLY A 12 4.95 7.06 6.41
CA GLY A 12 6.22 7.33 7.08
C GLY A 12 6.90 6.07 7.64
N GLY A 13 6.13 5.05 8.03
CA GLY A 13 6.66 3.78 8.56
C GLY A 13 7.56 3.02 7.57
N PHE A 14 7.38 3.23 6.26
CA PHE A 14 8.23 2.63 5.23
C PHE A 14 9.60 3.31 5.11
N VAL A 15 9.73 4.56 5.56
CA VAL A 15 11.00 5.31 5.52
C VAL A 15 11.72 5.34 6.87
N SER A 16 11.02 5.10 7.99
CA SER A 16 11.53 5.33 9.34
C SER A 16 11.41 4.14 10.31
N SER A 17 11.54 2.89 9.84
CA SER A 17 11.55 1.73 10.76
C SER A 17 12.73 1.79 11.74
N THR A 18 12.43 1.81 13.04
CA THR A 18 13.42 1.76 14.14
C THR A 18 14.14 0.41 14.20
N THR A 19 13.59 -0.64 13.60
CA THR A 19 14.33 -1.86 13.33
C THR A 19 15.12 -1.67 12.03
N ALA A 20 16.40 -1.35 12.16
CA ALA A 20 17.32 -1.02 11.07
C ALA A 20 17.46 -2.08 9.95
N ARG A 21 16.79 -3.25 10.05
CA ARG A 21 16.78 -4.30 9.04
C ARG A 21 15.58 -4.17 8.07
N GLY A 22 14.38 -3.85 8.55
CA GLY A 22 13.18 -3.75 7.72
C GLY A 22 13.14 -2.53 6.77
N ALA A 23 13.45 -1.33 7.27
CA ALA A 23 13.46 -0.12 6.42
C ALA A 23 14.72 0.01 5.56
N LYS A 24 15.87 -0.53 5.99
CA LYS A 24 17.04 -0.60 5.11
C LYS A 24 16.75 -1.57 3.96
N ASP A 25 16.32 -2.79 4.23
CA ASP A 25 16.18 -3.81 3.17
C ASP A 25 15.05 -3.52 2.17
N PHE A 26 13.96 -2.85 2.56
CA PHE A 26 12.88 -2.53 1.63
C PHE A 26 13.23 -1.41 0.63
N LEU A 27 13.90 -0.34 1.10
CA LEU A 27 14.31 0.79 0.24
C LEU A 27 15.69 0.57 -0.41
N SER A 28 16.58 -0.21 0.21
CA SER A 28 17.89 -0.58 -0.36
C SER A 28 17.88 -1.89 -1.13
N GLY A 29 16.74 -2.56 -1.27
CA GLY A 29 16.56 -3.85 -1.96
C GLY A 29 16.73 -3.80 -3.48
N ILE A 30 17.31 -2.73 -4.04
CA ILE A 30 17.75 -2.68 -5.44
C ILE A 30 18.99 -3.59 -5.55
N PRO A 31 18.93 -4.70 -6.30
CA PRO A 31 20.09 -5.56 -6.49
C PRO A 31 21.21 -4.77 -7.17
N PRO A 32 22.47 -4.84 -6.68
CA PRO A 32 23.59 -4.23 -7.38
C PRO A 32 23.75 -4.90 -8.75
N GLY A 33 23.35 -4.22 -9.82
CA GLY A 33 23.52 -4.69 -11.20
C GLY A 33 22.35 -4.47 -12.16
N ARG A 34 21.14 -4.15 -11.69
CA ARG A 34 20.01 -3.71 -12.55
C ARG A 34 19.60 -2.29 -12.17
N ARG A 35 20.30 -1.32 -12.75
CA ARG A 35 20.07 0.12 -12.61
C ARG A 35 19.05 0.62 -13.62
N ASP A 36 17.84 0.09 -13.62
CA ASP A 36 16.76 0.82 -14.30
C ASP A 36 15.85 1.39 -13.21
N PRO A 37 16.05 2.67 -12.83
CA PRO A 37 15.32 3.30 -11.73
C PRO A 37 13.80 3.24 -11.90
N GLN A 38 13.33 3.13 -13.14
CA GLN A 38 11.91 3.06 -13.50
C GLN A 38 11.19 1.81 -12.96
N PHE A 39 11.90 0.70 -12.71
CA PHE A 39 11.26 -0.53 -12.17
C PHE A 39 11.15 -0.56 -10.65
N TRP A 40 11.73 0.43 -9.96
CA TRP A 40 11.83 0.47 -8.50
C TRP A 40 11.24 1.75 -7.92
N GLN A 41 10.34 2.43 -8.64
CA GLN A 41 9.61 3.55 -8.07
C GLN A 41 8.49 3.04 -7.17
N TRP A 42 8.50 3.49 -5.92
CA TRP A 42 7.43 3.24 -4.96
C TRP A 42 6.80 4.55 -4.50
N ILE A 43 5.50 4.47 -4.22
CA ILE A 43 4.71 5.54 -3.64
C ILE A 43 4.04 4.92 -2.42
N ALA A 44 4.09 5.59 -1.28
CA ALA A 44 3.40 5.15 -0.08
C ALA A 44 2.15 6.01 0.11
N LEU A 45 1.02 5.37 0.42
CA LEU A 45 -0.25 6.04 0.64
C LEU A 45 -0.61 5.98 2.11
N ASP A 46 -1.01 7.12 2.66
CA ASP A 46 -1.57 7.23 4.01
C ASP A 46 -3.07 6.91 4.02
N ALA A 47 -3.52 6.23 5.08
CA ALA A 47 -4.93 6.11 5.38
C ALA A 47 -5.54 7.51 5.61
N GLY A 48 -6.77 7.72 5.14
CA GLY A 48 -7.47 9.01 5.27
C GLY A 48 -7.99 9.32 6.69
N SER A 49 -7.69 8.48 7.67
CA SER A 49 -8.13 8.61 9.05
C SER A 49 -7.04 9.25 9.93
N GLU A 50 -7.45 9.92 11.00
CA GLU A 50 -6.52 10.54 11.95
C GLU A 50 -5.71 9.51 12.77
N ASP A 51 -6.25 8.31 12.95
CA ASP A 51 -5.63 7.24 13.73
C ASP A 51 -4.77 6.29 12.87
N GLY A 52 -4.63 6.55 11.56
CA GLY A 52 -3.85 5.71 10.66
C GLY A 52 -4.48 4.34 10.40
N CYS A 53 -5.77 4.15 10.67
CA CYS A 53 -6.51 2.94 10.33
C CYS A 53 -7.22 3.10 8.99
N TRP A 54 -7.13 2.10 8.11
CA TRP A 54 -7.84 2.12 6.84
C TRP A 54 -9.35 1.97 7.00
N TRP A 55 -9.77 1.24 8.04
CA TRP A 55 -11.16 1.10 8.45
C TRP A 55 -11.22 0.82 9.96
N LYS A 56 -12.40 1.04 10.57
CA LYS A 56 -12.58 0.88 12.02
C LYS A 56 -13.17 -0.49 12.35
N GLY A 57 -12.59 -1.17 13.35
CA GLY A 57 -12.91 -2.56 13.70
C GLY A 57 -14.14 -2.77 14.60
N GLY A 58 -15.17 -1.91 14.52
CA GLY A 58 -16.41 -2.10 15.29
C GLY A 58 -17.28 -3.20 14.67
N ASP A 59 -17.57 -3.08 13.39
CA ASP A 59 -17.92 -4.17 12.48
C ASP A 59 -16.72 -4.39 11.56
N ALA A 60 -16.26 -5.64 11.41
CA ALA A 60 -14.92 -5.96 10.89
C ALA A 60 -14.54 -5.39 9.51
N LEU A 61 -15.47 -4.76 8.78
CA LEU A 61 -15.27 -4.16 7.46
C LEU A 61 -15.94 -2.79 7.27
N GLU A 62 -16.44 -2.13 8.32
CA GLU A 62 -17.07 -0.81 8.19
C GLU A 62 -16.05 0.24 7.71
N GLY A 63 -16.26 0.78 6.51
CA GLY A 63 -15.36 1.75 5.87
C GLY A 63 -14.34 1.14 4.91
N VAL A 64 -14.31 -0.19 4.75
CA VAL A 64 -13.42 -0.86 3.79
C VAL A 64 -13.68 -0.41 2.36
N ASP A 65 -14.94 -0.22 1.96
CA ASP A 65 -15.27 0.23 0.60
C ASP A 65 -14.67 1.61 0.26
N ALA A 66 -14.68 2.53 1.22
CA ALA A 66 -14.06 3.85 1.04
C ALA A 66 -12.54 3.75 0.93
N ALA A 67 -11.91 2.89 1.73
CA ALA A 67 -10.48 2.62 1.67
C ALA A 67 -10.09 1.96 0.34
N VAL A 68 -10.87 0.99 -0.14
CA VAL A 68 -10.70 0.35 -1.45
C VAL A 68 -10.78 1.40 -2.56
N ALA A 69 -11.81 2.25 -2.56
CA ALA A 69 -11.96 3.31 -3.56
C ALA A 69 -10.77 4.27 -3.59
N ALA A 70 -10.24 4.65 -2.42
CA ALA A 70 -9.05 5.51 -2.33
C ALA A 70 -7.80 4.83 -2.91
N VAL A 71 -7.59 3.55 -2.61
CA VAL A 71 -6.47 2.78 -3.18
C VAL A 71 -6.63 2.61 -4.69
N GLU A 72 -7.83 2.30 -5.19
CA GLU A 72 -8.10 2.17 -6.62
C GLU A 72 -7.83 3.49 -7.38
N ALA A 73 -8.25 4.63 -6.80
CA ALA A 73 -7.97 5.94 -7.36
C ALA A 73 -6.45 6.21 -7.44
N ALA A 74 -5.70 5.91 -6.37
CA ALA A 74 -4.26 6.06 -6.36
C ALA A 74 -3.56 5.14 -7.38
N VAL A 75 -4.05 3.91 -7.57
CA VAL A 75 -3.53 2.98 -8.59
C VAL A 75 -3.68 3.56 -9.99
N GLN A 76 -4.85 4.12 -10.32
CA GLN A 76 -5.12 4.74 -11.61
C GLN A 76 -4.29 5.99 -11.86
N GLU A 77 -4.24 6.89 -10.87
CA GLU A 77 -3.53 8.16 -10.97
C GLU A 77 -2.02 7.94 -11.16
N GLN A 78 -1.45 7.06 -10.34
CA GLN A 78 -0.01 6.86 -10.27
C GLN A 78 0.50 5.79 -11.26
N ARG A 79 -0.40 5.10 -11.97
CA ARG A 79 -0.07 4.04 -12.95
C ARG A 79 0.92 3.01 -12.40
N VAL A 80 0.67 2.55 -11.18
CA VAL A 80 1.59 1.63 -10.48
C VAL A 80 1.53 0.22 -11.06
N ALA A 81 2.67 -0.47 -11.09
CA ALA A 81 2.75 -1.86 -11.55
C ALA A 81 2.22 -2.90 -10.54
N GLY A 82 1.82 -2.48 -9.34
CA GLY A 82 1.34 -3.39 -8.30
C GLY A 82 1.30 -2.75 -6.91
N ILE A 83 0.68 -3.46 -5.97
CA ILE A 83 0.42 -3.01 -4.60
C ILE A 83 1.12 -3.95 -3.62
N ILE A 84 1.79 -3.40 -2.62
CA ILE A 84 2.40 -4.11 -1.50
C ILE A 84 1.77 -3.56 -0.22
N GLY A 85 1.20 -4.44 0.60
CA GLY A 85 0.53 -4.04 1.83
C GLY A 85 1.02 -4.80 3.04
N HIS A 86 0.90 -4.17 4.21
CA HIS A 86 1.13 -4.80 5.51
C HIS A 86 -0.17 -4.77 6.33
N GLU A 87 -0.53 -5.89 6.96
CA GLU A 87 -1.72 -6.03 7.83
C GLU A 87 -3.00 -5.47 7.18
N GLN A 88 -3.61 -4.38 7.67
CA GLN A 88 -4.80 -3.80 7.02
C GLN A 88 -4.53 -3.39 5.57
N GLY A 89 -3.35 -2.84 5.28
CA GLY A 89 -2.92 -2.53 3.93
C GLY A 89 -2.77 -3.78 3.05
N ALA A 90 -2.39 -4.92 3.62
CA ALA A 90 -2.31 -6.19 2.88
C ALA A 90 -3.70 -6.68 2.48
N THR A 91 -4.68 -6.54 3.36
CA THR A 91 -6.09 -6.85 3.06
C THR A 91 -6.61 -5.99 1.92
N LEU A 92 -6.36 -4.67 1.93
CA LEU A 92 -6.77 -3.80 0.81
C LEU A 92 -6.08 -4.17 -0.49
N ALA A 93 -4.77 -4.45 -0.46
CA ALA A 93 -4.04 -4.90 -1.63
C ALA A 93 -4.67 -6.17 -2.25
N ALA A 94 -5.05 -7.13 -1.41
CA ALA A 94 -5.72 -8.35 -1.85
C ALA A 94 -7.13 -8.08 -2.43
N ILE A 95 -7.92 -7.22 -1.79
CA ILE A 95 -9.26 -6.86 -2.27
C ILE A 95 -9.19 -6.15 -3.63
N VAL A 96 -8.30 -5.16 -3.77
CA VAL A 96 -8.12 -4.43 -5.04
C VAL A 96 -7.64 -5.35 -6.14
N ALA A 97 -6.68 -6.23 -5.85
CA ALA A 97 -6.23 -7.24 -6.82
C ALA A 97 -7.38 -8.17 -7.25
N ALA A 98 -8.18 -8.66 -6.31
CA ALA A 98 -9.34 -9.50 -6.62
C ALA A 98 -10.38 -8.75 -7.48
N ARG A 99 -10.70 -7.50 -7.13
CA ARG A 99 -11.63 -6.67 -7.89
C ARG A 99 -11.13 -6.38 -9.30
N SER A 100 -9.84 -6.10 -9.46
CA SER A 100 -9.18 -5.94 -10.76
C SER A 100 -9.37 -7.19 -11.63
N THR A 101 -9.08 -8.38 -11.09
CA THR A 101 -9.25 -9.65 -11.83
C THR A 101 -10.70 -9.94 -12.23
N LEU A 102 -11.67 -9.40 -11.50
CA LEU A 102 -13.10 -9.53 -11.78
C LEU A 102 -13.64 -8.41 -12.69
N GLY A 103 -12.81 -7.46 -13.13
CA GLY A 103 -13.22 -6.32 -13.95
C GLY A 103 -14.05 -5.26 -13.19
N LEU A 104 -13.97 -5.26 -11.85
CA LEU A 104 -14.72 -4.37 -10.96
C LEU A 104 -13.89 -3.17 -10.47
N GLY A 105 -12.61 -3.10 -10.83
CA GLY A 105 -11.66 -2.09 -10.41
C GLY A 105 -10.60 -1.83 -11.49
N PRO A 106 -9.59 -0.99 -11.21
CA PRO A 106 -8.52 -0.70 -12.16
C PRO A 106 -7.70 -1.93 -12.54
N PRO A 107 -7.20 -1.99 -13.79
CA PRO A 107 -6.30 -3.06 -14.24
C PRO A 107 -4.92 -3.00 -13.55
#